data_AF-A0A160KQB5-F1
#
_entry.id   AF-A0A160KQB5-F1
#
_cell.length_a   1.000
_cell.length_b   1.000
_cell.length_c   1.000
_cell.angle_alpha   90.00
_cell.angle_beta   90.00
_cell.angle_gamma   90.00
#
_symmetry.space_group_name_H-M   'P 1'
#
loop_
_entity.id
_entity.type
_entity.pdbx_description
1 polymer ?
#
loop_
_entity_poly.entity_id
_entity_poly.type
_entity_poly.pdbx_seq_one_letter_code
_entity_poly.pdbx_strand_id
1 'polypeptide(L)'
;MSDEPPATPETTRTPRLTREQVRIRLLDAALAVVRTEGLRVGVGHLSLEDVIRSAGVPRSTVYRIWPTRKSFYDELIGAIPERVLATRLDQPSLAAGDSYLHRHLVAELTPEQRREALVASVRVAVDANVDNVFSAQHWRNFIALAGAADSHEEPARTAIRSALRVRQLHFIDNMAKYYQHTLDEAGLRLRPGRSHAALASAVSALVEGLCIARIAAPELVTGPLDPADPDGPSLAVVSVLMLIDGFTETDD
;
A
#
# COMPACT_ATOMS: atom_id res chain seq x y z
N MET A 1 -0.44 24.85 -68.31
CA MET A 1 0.32 24.05 -67.34
C MET A 1 1.12 25.02 -66.50
N SER A 2 0.54 25.46 -65.38
CA SER A 2 1.24 26.32 -64.42
C SER A 2 1.90 25.42 -63.40
N ASP A 3 3.23 25.54 -63.28
CA ASP A 3 4.07 24.79 -62.37
C ASP A 3 4.22 25.62 -61.09
N GLU A 4 3.48 25.24 -60.06
CA GLU A 4 3.53 25.86 -58.73
C GLU A 4 4.54 25.08 -57.88
N PRO A 5 5.58 25.72 -57.32
CA PRO A 5 6.59 25.01 -56.55
C PRO A 5 6.00 24.49 -55.23
N PRO A 6 6.38 23.28 -54.80
CA PRO A 6 5.79 22.68 -53.59
C PRO A 6 6.20 23.49 -52.36
N ALA A 7 5.19 23.86 -51.56
CA ALA A 7 5.38 24.51 -50.28
C ALA A 7 6.27 23.65 -49.37
N THR A 8 7.39 24.22 -48.92
CA THR A 8 8.29 23.64 -47.92
C THR A 8 7.51 23.33 -46.64
N PRO A 9 7.62 22.11 -46.07
CA PRO A 9 6.94 21.80 -44.82
C PRO A 9 7.52 22.66 -43.70
N GLU A 10 6.65 23.46 -43.07
CA GLU A 10 6.97 24.17 -41.84
C GLU A 10 7.32 23.14 -40.76
N THR A 11 8.62 22.96 -40.51
CA THR A 11 9.10 22.22 -39.35
C THR A 11 8.58 22.91 -38.10
N THR A 12 7.52 22.35 -37.52
CA THR A 12 6.96 22.78 -36.25
C THR A 12 8.04 22.57 -35.19
N ARG A 13 8.79 23.61 -34.85
CA ARG A 13 9.84 23.54 -33.83
C ARG A 13 9.19 23.16 -32.51
N THR A 14 9.53 21.98 -32.01
CA THR A 14 9.08 21.50 -30.71
C THR A 14 9.38 22.56 -29.65
N PRO A 15 8.38 23.01 -28.87
CA PRO A 15 8.58 24.06 -27.87
C PRO A 15 9.71 23.68 -26.91
N ARG A 16 10.61 24.63 -26.62
CA ARG A 16 11.69 24.42 -25.66
C ARG A 16 11.09 24.12 -24.29
N LEU A 17 11.43 22.96 -23.72
CA LEU A 17 10.99 22.58 -22.38
C LEU A 17 11.43 23.63 -21.36
N THR A 18 10.51 24.07 -20.53
CA THR A 18 10.82 24.92 -19.37
C THR A 18 11.57 24.11 -18.32
N ARG A 19 12.25 24.81 -17.38
CA ARG A 19 12.89 24.13 -16.24
C ARG A 19 11.91 23.27 -15.46
N GLU A 20 10.70 23.75 -15.25
CA GLU A 20 9.67 23.01 -14.51
C GLU A 20 9.20 21.77 -15.27
N GLN A 21 9.02 21.87 -16.59
CA GLN A 21 8.68 20.70 -17.42
C GLN A 21 9.77 19.64 -17.41
N VAL A 22 11.05 20.04 -17.43
CA VAL A 22 12.18 19.11 -17.26
C VAL A 22 12.15 18.49 -15.87
N ARG A 23 11.85 19.28 -14.84
CA ARG A 23 11.77 18.83 -13.45
C ARG A 23 10.73 17.73 -13.28
N ILE A 24 9.50 18.00 -13.70
CA ILE A 24 8.37 17.07 -13.65
C ILE A 24 8.68 15.79 -14.43
N ARG A 25 9.12 15.90 -15.69
CA ARG A 25 9.38 14.72 -16.54
C ARG A 25 10.46 13.80 -15.96
N LEU A 26 11.53 14.37 -15.42
CA LEU A 26 12.61 13.57 -14.86
C LEU A 26 12.17 12.85 -13.57
N LEU A 27 11.41 13.53 -12.70
CA LEU A 27 10.82 12.91 -11.52
C LEU A 27 9.84 11.80 -11.88
N ASP A 28 8.95 12.04 -12.85
CA ASP A 28 7.97 11.02 -13.29
C ASP A 28 8.64 9.79 -13.88
N ALA A 29 9.71 9.97 -14.67
CA ALA A 29 10.50 8.87 -15.20
C ALA A 29 11.18 8.06 -14.08
N ALA A 30 11.78 8.74 -13.09
CA ALA A 30 12.40 8.05 -11.96
C ALA A 30 11.38 7.31 -11.09
N LEU A 31 10.23 7.93 -10.83
CA LEU A 31 9.13 7.30 -10.09
C LEU A 31 8.56 6.09 -10.84
N ALA A 32 8.56 6.11 -12.18
CA ALA A 32 8.16 4.95 -12.97
C ALA A 32 9.12 3.76 -12.78
N VAL A 33 10.43 4.02 -12.73
CA VAL A 33 11.42 2.98 -12.40
C VAL A 33 11.19 2.46 -11.00
N VAL A 34 10.99 3.34 -10.01
CA VAL A 34 10.69 2.96 -8.61
C VAL A 34 9.42 2.10 -8.50
N ARG A 35 8.37 2.41 -9.27
CA ARG A 35 7.14 1.60 -9.29
C ARG A 35 7.36 0.20 -9.87
N THR A 36 8.26 0.07 -10.84
CA THR A 36 8.51 -1.18 -11.57
C THR A 36 9.53 -2.07 -10.85
N GLU A 37 10.63 -1.48 -10.37
CA GLU A 37 11.78 -2.21 -9.80
C GLU A 37 11.79 -2.24 -8.26
N GLY A 38 10.98 -1.38 -7.63
CA GLY A 38 10.90 -1.22 -6.18
C GLY A 38 11.98 -0.33 -5.57
N LEU A 39 11.81 0.03 -4.30
CA LEU A 39 12.80 0.80 -3.53
C LEU A 39 13.85 -0.13 -2.92
N ARG A 40 14.87 -0.51 -3.69
CA ARG A 40 15.98 -1.34 -3.20
C ARG A 40 16.91 -0.52 -2.30
N VAL A 41 16.76 -0.65 -0.97
CA VAL A 41 17.59 -0.02 0.09
C VAL A 41 18.00 1.42 -0.28
N GLY A 42 16.99 2.26 -0.52
CA GLY A 42 17.14 3.61 -1.04
C GLY A 42 17.01 3.73 -2.56
N VAL A 43 17.41 4.88 -3.11
CA VAL A 43 17.36 5.19 -4.56
C VAL A 43 18.74 5.18 -5.22
N GLY A 44 19.79 4.79 -4.50
CA GLY A 44 21.19 4.82 -4.98
C GLY A 44 21.44 3.92 -6.19
N HIS A 45 20.60 2.91 -6.41
CA HIS A 45 20.65 2.03 -7.58
C HIS A 45 20.12 2.71 -8.86
N LEU A 46 19.32 3.78 -8.76
CA LEU A 46 18.78 4.48 -9.93
C LEU A 46 19.90 5.26 -10.64
N SER A 47 20.26 4.90 -11.86
CA SER A 47 21.22 5.69 -12.63
C SER A 47 20.58 6.98 -13.12
N LEU A 48 21.07 8.14 -12.65
CA LEU A 48 20.57 9.46 -13.11
C LEU A 48 20.70 9.58 -14.63
N GLU A 49 21.74 9.00 -15.23
CA GLU A 49 21.93 9.01 -16.68
C GLU A 49 20.85 8.22 -17.43
N ASP A 50 20.47 7.08 -16.89
CA ASP A 50 19.45 6.24 -17.52
C ASP A 50 18.06 6.89 -17.36
N VAL A 51 17.80 7.55 -16.23
CA VAL A 51 16.59 8.36 -16.02
C VAL A 51 16.56 9.58 -16.96
N ILE A 52 17.69 10.27 -17.17
CA ILE A 52 17.77 11.38 -18.14
C ILE A 52 17.44 10.87 -19.54
N ARG A 53 18.01 9.73 -19.93
CA ARG A 53 17.77 9.10 -21.23
C ARG A 53 16.31 8.72 -21.40
N SER A 54 15.71 8.07 -20.40
CA SER A 54 14.30 7.64 -20.45
C SER A 54 13.32 8.80 -20.44
N ALA A 55 13.62 9.89 -19.71
CA ALA A 55 12.79 11.09 -19.66
C ALA A 55 12.88 11.95 -20.93
N GLY A 56 13.89 11.72 -21.79
CA GLY A 56 14.10 12.47 -23.02
C GLY A 56 14.37 13.96 -22.78
N VAL A 57 14.98 14.32 -21.66
CA VAL A 57 15.23 15.72 -21.27
C VAL A 57 16.68 16.15 -21.54
N PRO A 58 16.95 17.44 -21.79
CA PRO A 58 18.31 17.91 -22.02
C PRO A 58 19.20 17.76 -20.77
N ARG A 59 20.27 16.99 -20.89
CA ARG A 59 21.25 16.73 -19.82
C ARG A 59 21.79 18.02 -19.17
N SER A 60 22.13 19.02 -19.98
CA SER A 60 22.66 20.30 -19.48
C SER A 60 21.64 21.09 -18.65
N THR A 61 20.35 20.94 -18.92
CA THR A 61 19.28 21.55 -18.12
C THR A 61 19.11 20.80 -16.80
N VAL A 62 19.19 19.47 -16.81
CA VAL A 62 19.11 18.63 -15.61
C VAL A 62 20.19 19.00 -14.60
N TYR A 63 21.46 19.05 -15.02
CA TYR A 63 22.57 19.45 -14.12
C TYR A 63 22.50 20.91 -13.65
N ARG A 64 21.70 21.75 -14.31
CA ARG A 64 21.45 23.13 -13.86
C ARG A 64 20.28 23.24 -12.88
N ILE A 65 19.41 22.24 -12.82
CA ILE A 65 18.33 22.13 -11.82
C ILE A 65 18.85 21.39 -10.59
N TRP A 66 19.56 20.28 -10.82
CA TRP A 66 20.18 19.44 -9.81
C TRP A 66 21.70 19.36 -10.04
N PRO A 67 22.49 20.24 -9.40
CA PRO A 67 23.94 20.26 -9.58
C PRO A 67 24.63 18.95 -9.17
N THR A 68 24.00 18.20 -8.26
CA THR A 68 24.53 16.93 -7.75
C THR A 68 23.49 15.82 -7.87
N ARG A 69 23.97 14.59 -8.03
CA ARG A 69 23.12 13.39 -7.97
C ARG A 69 22.31 13.32 -6.66
N LYS A 70 22.92 13.75 -5.54
CA LYS A 70 22.27 13.84 -4.22
C LYS A 70 21.06 14.78 -4.26
N SER A 71 21.20 15.99 -4.81
CA SER A 71 20.10 16.96 -4.86
C SER A 71 18.88 16.47 -5.65
N PHE A 72 19.09 15.68 -6.70
CA PHE A 72 18.00 15.01 -7.43
C PHE A 72 17.33 13.93 -6.56
N TYR A 73 18.11 13.13 -5.84
CA TYR A 73 17.55 12.09 -4.97
C TYR A 73 16.78 12.63 -3.79
N ASP A 74 17.28 13.67 -3.14
CA ASP A 74 16.60 14.28 -2.00
C ASP A 74 15.18 14.74 -2.41
N GLU A 75 15.06 15.28 -3.63
CA GLU A 75 13.76 15.66 -4.19
C GLU A 75 12.91 14.47 -4.64
N LEU A 76 13.50 13.47 -5.29
CA LEU A 76 12.80 12.25 -5.69
C LEU A 76 12.20 11.55 -4.47
N ILE A 77 12.95 11.48 -3.37
CA ILE A 77 12.49 10.94 -2.09
C ILE A 77 11.31 11.73 -1.54
N GLY A 78 11.34 13.06 -1.67
CA GLY A 78 10.20 13.91 -1.31
C GLY A 78 8.94 13.65 -2.14
N ALA A 79 9.08 13.22 -3.40
CA ALA A 79 7.96 12.98 -4.33
C ALA A 79 7.40 11.54 -4.30
N ILE A 80 8.19 10.56 -3.84
CA ILE A 80 7.78 9.15 -3.69
C ILE A 80 6.46 8.98 -2.91
N PRO A 81 6.27 9.64 -1.75
CA PRO A 81 5.05 9.59 -0.96
C PRO A 81 3.74 9.70 -1.73
N GLU A 82 3.59 10.75 -2.52
CA GLU A 82 2.34 11.05 -3.23
C GLU A 82 2.14 10.14 -4.44
N ARG A 83 3.22 9.63 -5.04
CA ARG A 83 3.18 9.02 -6.39
C ARG A 83 3.55 7.53 -6.45
N VAL A 84 3.99 6.95 -5.33
CA VAL A 84 4.41 5.54 -5.24
C VAL A 84 3.65 4.79 -4.16
N LEU A 85 3.25 5.46 -3.08
CA LEU A 85 2.45 4.85 -2.02
C LEU A 85 0.96 4.83 -2.41
N ALA A 86 0.57 3.84 -3.22
CA ALA A 86 -0.81 3.60 -3.63
C ALA A 86 -1.70 3.08 -2.50
N THR A 87 -3.01 2.95 -2.76
CA THR A 87 -4.04 2.35 -1.87
C THR A 87 -3.59 1.00 -1.34
N ARG A 88 -3.36 0.95 -0.02
CA ARG A 88 -2.98 -0.26 0.75
C ARG A 88 -4.20 -1.16 1.06
N LEU A 89 -5.40 -0.68 0.77
CA LEU A 89 -6.64 -1.40 1.04
C LEU A 89 -6.83 -2.48 -0.03
N ASP A 90 -6.95 -3.72 0.42
CA ASP A 90 -7.33 -4.85 -0.40
C ASP A 90 -8.85 -4.92 -0.52
N GLN A 91 -9.41 -3.99 -1.31
CA GLN A 91 -10.85 -3.86 -1.51
C GLN A 91 -11.54 -5.16 -1.95
N PRO A 92 -10.97 -5.99 -2.86
CA PRO A 92 -11.59 -7.26 -3.23
C PRO A 92 -11.80 -8.24 -2.06
N SER A 93 -10.80 -8.43 -1.20
CA SER A 93 -10.92 -9.36 -0.06
C SER A 93 -11.89 -8.86 1.00
N LEU A 94 -11.87 -7.55 1.29
CA LEU A 94 -12.82 -6.92 2.20
C LEU A 94 -14.26 -7.05 1.68
N ALA A 95 -14.47 -6.77 0.39
CA ALA A 95 -15.78 -6.92 -0.24
C ALA A 95 -16.26 -8.39 -0.26
N ALA A 96 -15.35 -9.35 -0.42
CA ALA A 96 -15.69 -10.77 -0.37
C ALA A 96 -16.15 -11.20 1.04
N GLY A 97 -15.45 -10.74 2.08
CA GLY A 97 -15.82 -10.95 3.47
C GLY A 97 -17.18 -10.35 3.83
N ASP A 98 -17.40 -9.07 3.51
CA ASP A 98 -18.67 -8.39 3.74
C ASP A 98 -19.81 -9.04 2.97
N SER A 99 -19.58 -9.38 1.70
CA SER A 99 -20.58 -10.08 0.89
C SER A 99 -20.92 -11.46 1.46
N TYR A 100 -19.94 -12.15 2.05
CA TYR A 100 -20.20 -13.41 2.74
C TYR A 100 -21.06 -13.17 3.98
N LEU A 101 -20.68 -12.22 4.83
CA LEU A 101 -21.40 -11.92 6.06
C LEU A 101 -22.85 -11.53 5.76
N HIS A 102 -23.05 -10.54 4.89
CA HIS A 102 -24.35 -10.04 4.49
C HIS A 102 -25.28 -11.13 3.95
N ARG A 103 -24.76 -12.06 3.13
CA ARG A 103 -25.57 -13.17 2.58
C ARG A 103 -25.98 -14.21 3.63
N HIS A 104 -25.21 -14.36 4.70
CA HIS A 104 -25.45 -15.39 5.70
C HIS A 104 -26.12 -14.85 6.96
N LEU A 105 -26.17 -13.54 7.17
CA LEU A 105 -26.98 -12.90 8.19
C LEU A 105 -28.45 -12.82 7.73
N VAL A 106 -29.30 -13.66 8.33
CA VAL A 106 -30.77 -13.60 8.18
C VAL A 106 -31.43 -13.06 9.45
N ALA A 107 -32.68 -12.61 9.35
CA ALA A 107 -33.36 -11.88 10.43
C ALA A 107 -33.48 -12.66 11.77
N GLU A 108 -33.47 -13.99 11.73
CA GLU A 108 -33.72 -14.87 12.88
C GLU A 108 -32.55 -15.81 13.19
N LEU A 109 -31.31 -15.31 13.19
CA LEU A 109 -30.16 -16.09 13.64
C LEU A 109 -30.00 -16.06 15.17
N THR A 110 -29.66 -17.22 15.75
CA THR A 110 -29.16 -17.28 17.13
C THR A 110 -27.79 -16.61 17.25
N PRO A 111 -27.38 -16.18 18.46
CA PRO A 111 -26.04 -15.61 18.68
C PRO A 111 -24.91 -16.51 18.16
N GLU A 112 -25.05 -17.83 18.32
CA GLU A 112 -24.08 -18.82 17.84
C GLU A 112 -23.99 -18.83 16.30
N GLN A 113 -25.13 -18.79 15.61
CA GLN A 113 -25.15 -18.78 14.14
C GLN A 113 -24.58 -17.47 13.57
N ARG A 114 -24.84 -16.33 14.23
CA ARG A 114 -24.21 -15.04 13.86
C ARG A 114 -22.70 -15.10 14.02
N ARG A 115 -22.24 -15.71 15.12
CA ARG A 115 -20.82 -15.92 15.38
C ARG A 115 -20.17 -16.83 14.34
N GLU A 116 -20.83 -17.92 13.96
CA GLU A 116 -20.35 -18.81 12.88
C GLU A 116 -20.23 -18.07 11.54
N ALA A 117 -21.23 -17.25 11.18
CA ALA A 117 -21.21 -16.43 9.98
C ALA A 117 -20.05 -15.42 9.98
N LEU A 118 -19.80 -14.76 11.11
CA LEU A 118 -18.66 -13.86 11.30
C LEU A 118 -17.33 -14.59 11.14
N VAL A 119 -17.15 -15.75 11.80
CA VAL A 119 -15.92 -16.55 11.70
C VAL A 119 -15.63 -16.93 10.25
N ALA A 120 -16.65 -17.39 9.53
CA ALA A 120 -16.51 -17.76 8.12
C ALA A 120 -16.22 -16.54 7.22
N SER A 121 -16.84 -15.38 7.48
CA SER A 121 -16.54 -14.13 6.79
C SER A 121 -15.09 -13.68 7.00
N VAL A 122 -14.60 -13.71 8.24
CA VAL A 122 -13.22 -13.37 8.60
C VAL A 122 -12.25 -14.32 7.91
N ARG A 123 -12.56 -15.61 7.86
CA ARG A 123 -11.73 -16.60 7.13
C ARG A 123 -11.58 -16.22 5.66
N VAL A 124 -12.69 -15.94 4.98
CA VAL A 124 -12.70 -15.50 3.56
C VAL A 124 -11.87 -14.23 3.36
N ALA A 125 -12.05 -13.23 4.22
CA ALA A 125 -11.36 -11.95 4.09
C ALA A 125 -9.86 -12.06 4.38
N VAL A 126 -9.48 -12.73 5.48
CA VAL A 126 -8.10 -12.72 5.98
C VAL A 126 -7.18 -13.62 5.17
N ASP A 127 -7.62 -14.82 4.78
CA ASP A 127 -6.76 -15.74 4.00
C ASP A 127 -6.38 -15.09 2.65
N ALA A 128 -7.35 -14.49 1.95
CA ALA A 128 -7.09 -13.75 0.72
C ALA A 128 -6.24 -12.48 0.98
N ASN A 129 -6.50 -11.77 2.08
CA ASN A 129 -5.78 -10.54 2.40
C ASN A 129 -4.29 -10.75 2.64
N VAL A 130 -3.89 -11.79 3.36
CA VAL A 130 -2.47 -12.06 3.66
C VAL A 130 -1.69 -12.28 2.36
N ASP A 131 -2.22 -13.08 1.43
CA ASP A 131 -1.57 -13.34 0.14
C ASP A 131 -1.53 -12.09 -0.75
N ASN A 132 -2.60 -11.29 -0.76
CA ASN A 132 -2.64 -10.04 -1.51
C ASN A 132 -1.66 -9.00 -0.96
N VAL A 133 -1.55 -8.87 0.37
CA VAL A 133 -0.58 -7.97 1.01
C VAL A 133 0.85 -8.44 0.73
N PHE A 134 1.13 -9.73 0.89
CA PHE A 134 2.47 -10.28 0.65
C PHE A 134 2.92 -10.13 -0.81
N SER A 135 2.01 -10.32 -1.77
CA SER A 135 2.30 -10.17 -3.20
C SER A 135 2.34 -8.70 -3.68
N ALA A 136 1.78 -7.76 -2.91
CA ALA A 136 1.70 -6.34 -3.26
C ALA A 136 3.06 -5.61 -3.31
N GLN A 137 3.35 -4.99 -4.47
CA GLN A 137 4.53 -4.15 -4.64
C GLN A 137 4.50 -2.89 -3.76
N HIS A 138 3.33 -2.29 -3.58
CA HIS A 138 3.19 -1.07 -2.77
C HIS A 138 3.48 -1.32 -1.29
N TRP A 139 3.14 -2.51 -0.76
CA TRP A 139 3.49 -2.92 0.60
C TRP A 139 5.01 -3.09 0.75
N ARG A 140 5.66 -3.80 -0.19
CA ARG A 140 7.14 -3.93 -0.21
C ARG A 140 7.85 -2.57 -0.24
N ASN A 141 7.35 -1.63 -1.04
CA ASN A 141 7.89 -0.27 -1.09
C ASN A 141 7.69 0.48 0.23
N PHE A 142 6.53 0.31 0.88
CA PHE A 142 6.25 0.91 2.18
C PHE A 142 7.21 0.41 3.26
N ILE A 143 7.41 -0.91 3.39
CA ILE A 143 8.33 -1.47 4.40
C ILE A 143 9.78 -1.08 4.13
N ALA A 144 10.19 -1.03 2.85
CA ALA A 144 11.55 -0.64 2.48
C ALA A 144 11.83 0.83 2.85
N LEU A 145 10.86 1.73 2.61
CA LEU A 145 10.96 3.13 3.03
C LEU A 145 10.96 3.27 4.54
N ALA A 146 10.09 2.54 5.23
CA ALA A 146 10.01 2.60 6.69
C ALA A 146 11.32 2.13 7.34
N GLY A 147 11.90 1.02 6.86
CA GLY A 147 13.18 0.50 7.35
C GLY A 147 14.38 1.36 6.98
N ALA A 148 14.33 2.08 5.85
CA ALA A 148 15.42 2.94 5.40
C ALA A 148 15.31 4.40 5.92
N ALA A 149 14.20 4.79 6.54
CA ALA A 149 13.92 6.19 6.88
C ALA A 149 15.06 6.86 7.67
N ASP A 150 15.63 6.16 8.66
CA ASP A 150 16.72 6.68 9.50
C ASP A 150 18.10 6.70 8.83
N SER A 151 18.26 5.99 7.71
CA SER A 151 19.49 6.03 6.90
C SER A 151 19.61 7.30 6.06
N HIS A 152 18.52 8.06 5.91
CA HIS A 152 18.49 9.30 5.15
C HIS A 152 18.85 10.52 6.03
N GLU A 153 19.46 11.53 5.42
CA GLU A 153 19.71 12.84 6.03
C GLU A 153 18.48 13.76 5.91
N GLU A 154 18.47 14.87 6.65
CA GLU A 154 17.46 15.92 6.45
C GLU A 154 17.69 16.67 5.13
N PRO A 155 16.62 17.17 4.47
CA PRO A 155 15.20 17.12 4.86
C PRO A 155 14.48 15.82 4.44
N ALA A 156 15.18 14.90 3.76
CA ALA A 156 14.58 13.70 3.16
C ALA A 156 13.99 12.75 4.22
N ARG A 157 14.68 12.59 5.37
CA ARG A 157 14.17 11.81 6.51
C ARG A 157 12.80 12.30 6.98
N THR A 158 12.65 13.60 7.21
CA THR A 158 11.37 14.20 7.61
C THR A 158 10.29 13.98 6.57
N ALA A 159 10.61 14.15 5.27
CA ALA A 159 9.66 13.91 4.19
C ALA A 159 9.16 12.45 4.14
N ILE A 160 10.07 11.48 4.25
CA ILE A 160 9.73 10.04 4.30
C ILE A 160 8.82 9.75 5.51
N ARG A 161 9.19 10.22 6.71
CA ARG A 161 8.40 9.98 7.92
C ARG A 161 7.00 10.59 7.85
N SER A 162 6.89 11.83 7.37
CA SER A 162 5.62 12.52 7.19
C SER A 162 4.70 11.74 6.26
N ALA A 163 5.25 11.29 5.14
CA ALA A 163 4.54 10.49 4.16
C ALA A 163 4.04 9.15 4.67
N LEU A 164 4.91 8.36 5.31
CA LEU A 164 4.55 7.09 5.92
C LEU A 164 3.44 7.30 6.96
N ARG A 165 3.55 8.35 7.77
CA ARG A 165 2.52 8.72 8.76
C ARG A 165 1.19 9.03 8.11
N VAL A 166 1.14 9.94 7.13
CA VAL A 166 -0.09 10.32 6.42
C VAL A 166 -0.73 9.07 5.80
N ARG A 167 0.08 8.21 5.17
CA ARG A 167 -0.39 6.97 4.56
C ARG A 167 -0.98 6.00 5.57
N GLN A 168 -0.28 5.80 6.69
CA GLN A 168 -0.73 4.90 7.75
C GLN A 168 -2.04 5.41 8.36
N LEU A 169 -2.13 6.69 8.70
CA LEU A 169 -3.35 7.28 9.26
C LEU A 169 -4.54 7.14 8.32
N HIS A 170 -4.36 7.41 7.02
CA HIS A 170 -5.42 7.24 6.02
C HIS A 170 -5.84 5.77 5.87
N PHE A 171 -4.90 4.82 5.93
CA PHE A 171 -5.24 3.40 5.92
C PHE A 171 -6.06 3.00 7.15
N ILE A 172 -5.63 3.39 8.34
CA ILE A 172 -6.31 3.09 9.60
C ILE A 172 -7.71 3.70 9.66
N ASP A 173 -7.89 4.94 9.19
CA ASP A 173 -9.21 5.59 9.16
C ASP A 173 -10.21 4.82 8.28
N ASN A 174 -9.77 4.34 7.11
CA ASN A 174 -10.63 3.55 6.24
C ASN A 174 -10.93 2.16 6.80
N MET A 175 -9.93 1.50 7.38
CA MET A 175 -10.14 0.20 8.04
C MET A 175 -11.03 0.31 9.28
N ALA A 176 -10.95 1.42 10.03
CA ALA A 176 -11.82 1.66 11.16
C ALA A 176 -13.30 1.73 10.74
N LYS A 177 -13.59 2.41 9.62
CA LYS A 177 -14.96 2.47 9.04
C LYS A 177 -15.44 1.10 8.58
N TYR A 178 -14.57 0.34 7.93
CA TYR A 178 -14.84 -1.05 7.55
C TYR A 178 -15.22 -1.90 8.77
N TYR A 179 -14.35 -1.93 9.79
CA TYR A 179 -14.64 -2.72 10.98
C TYR A 179 -15.89 -2.25 11.72
N GLN A 180 -16.15 -0.95 11.79
CA GLN A 180 -17.39 -0.46 12.37
C GLN A 180 -18.60 -1.07 11.65
N HIS A 181 -18.64 -0.98 10.32
CA HIS A 181 -19.75 -1.54 9.53
C HIS A 181 -19.90 -3.05 9.73
N THR A 182 -18.82 -3.83 9.59
CA THR A 182 -18.85 -5.29 9.71
C THR A 182 -19.25 -5.76 11.12
N LEU A 183 -18.80 -5.06 12.16
CA LEU A 183 -19.13 -5.38 13.55
C LEU A 183 -20.59 -5.05 13.87
N ASP A 184 -21.08 -3.89 13.42
CA ASP A 184 -22.49 -3.50 13.58
C ASP A 184 -23.41 -4.53 12.90
N GLU A 185 -23.08 -4.98 11.68
CA GLU A 185 -23.84 -6.05 11.00
C GLU A 185 -23.81 -7.38 11.78
N ALA A 186 -22.67 -7.72 12.39
CA ALA A 186 -22.51 -8.91 13.21
C ALA A 186 -23.20 -8.84 14.59
N GLY A 187 -23.78 -7.69 14.97
CA GLY A 187 -24.36 -7.47 16.30
C GLY A 187 -23.31 -7.40 17.41
N LEU A 188 -22.15 -6.84 17.09
CA LEU A 188 -21.03 -6.66 18.01
C LEU A 188 -20.75 -5.19 18.23
N ARG A 189 -20.58 -4.81 19.49
CA ARG A 189 -20.07 -3.48 19.86
C ARG A 189 -18.68 -3.55 20.46
N LEU A 190 -17.94 -2.45 20.36
CA LEU A 190 -16.67 -2.32 21.05
C LEU A 190 -16.87 -2.30 22.57
N ARG A 191 -15.93 -2.91 23.30
CA ARG A 191 -15.89 -2.78 24.75
C ARG A 191 -15.47 -1.37 25.18
N PRO A 192 -15.80 -0.95 26.43
CA PRO A 192 -15.43 0.36 26.94
C PRO A 192 -13.93 0.66 26.82
N GLY A 193 -13.59 1.88 26.37
CA GLY A 193 -12.21 2.34 26.22
C GLY A 193 -11.49 1.85 24.95
N ARG A 194 -12.16 1.08 24.09
CA ARG A 194 -11.60 0.61 22.81
C ARG A 194 -12.14 1.42 21.64
N SER A 195 -11.41 1.41 20.52
CA SER A 195 -11.80 2.13 19.30
C SER A 195 -11.56 1.27 18.06
N HIS A 196 -12.36 1.52 17.01
CA HIS A 196 -12.20 0.87 15.71
C HIS A 196 -10.82 1.14 15.10
N ALA A 197 -10.26 2.33 15.32
CA ALA A 197 -8.90 2.68 14.90
C ALA A 197 -7.83 1.84 15.61
N ALA A 198 -8.00 1.54 16.90
CA ALA A 198 -7.09 0.68 17.63
C ALA A 198 -7.18 -0.78 17.15
N LEU A 199 -8.40 -1.29 16.89
CA LEU A 199 -8.59 -2.62 16.29
C LEU A 199 -7.93 -2.68 14.91
N ALA A 200 -8.19 -1.69 14.05
CA ALA A 200 -7.58 -1.60 12.73
C ALA A 200 -6.05 -1.55 12.78
N SER A 201 -5.50 -0.80 13.74
CA SER A 201 -4.05 -0.75 13.94
C SER A 201 -3.49 -2.09 14.40
N ALA A 202 -4.19 -2.80 15.28
CA ALA A 202 -3.75 -4.10 15.78
C ALA A 202 -3.76 -5.16 14.67
N VAL A 203 -4.85 -5.22 13.89
CA VAL A 203 -4.96 -6.17 12.76
C VAL A 203 -3.93 -5.85 11.67
N SER A 204 -3.74 -4.56 11.32
CA SER A 204 -2.69 -4.14 10.37
C SER A 204 -1.30 -4.60 10.81
N ALA A 205 -0.94 -4.34 12.07
CA ALA A 205 0.37 -4.69 12.61
C ALA A 205 0.58 -6.21 12.63
N LEU A 206 -0.46 -6.97 12.98
CA LEU A 206 -0.46 -8.44 12.94
C LEU A 206 -0.22 -8.96 11.52
N VAL A 207 -1.05 -8.57 10.55
CA VAL A 207 -0.95 -9.05 9.16
C VAL A 207 0.40 -8.67 8.53
N GLU A 208 0.85 -7.43 8.74
CA GLU A 208 2.16 -6.98 8.25
C GLU A 208 3.31 -7.75 8.91
N GLY A 209 3.22 -7.99 10.22
CA GLY A 209 4.20 -8.78 10.97
C GLY A 209 4.30 -10.22 10.45
N LEU A 210 3.15 -10.85 10.17
CA LEU A 210 3.10 -12.18 9.55
C LEU A 210 3.72 -12.17 8.15
N CYS A 211 3.44 -11.15 7.33
CA CYS A 211 4.05 -11.01 6.02
C CYS A 211 5.57 -10.83 6.10
N ILE A 212 6.08 -10.10 7.09
CA ILE A 212 7.53 -9.96 7.34
C ILE A 212 8.12 -11.31 7.78
N ALA A 213 7.49 -12.00 8.74
CA ALA A 213 7.94 -13.30 9.21
C ALA A 213 7.97 -14.33 8.07
N ARG A 214 7.00 -14.28 7.15
CA ARG A 214 6.93 -15.14 5.95
C ARG A 214 8.14 -14.97 5.03
N ILE A 215 8.80 -13.81 5.02
CA ILE A 215 10.04 -13.60 4.25
C ILE A 215 11.17 -14.47 4.80
N ALA A 216 11.27 -14.57 6.12
CA ALA A 216 12.39 -15.23 6.80
C ALA A 216 12.16 -16.72 7.04
N ALA A 217 10.94 -17.09 7.42
CA ALA A 217 10.55 -18.46 7.75
C ALA A 217 9.08 -18.70 7.35
N PRO A 218 8.79 -18.93 6.06
CA PRO A 218 7.44 -19.14 5.55
C PRO A 218 6.66 -20.21 6.33
N GLU A 219 7.32 -21.32 6.66
CA GLU A 219 6.75 -22.48 7.34
C GLU A 219 6.19 -22.20 8.74
N LEU A 220 6.58 -21.09 9.38
CA LEU A 220 6.09 -20.70 10.70
C LEU A 220 4.77 -19.94 10.65
N VAL A 221 4.40 -19.39 9.49
CA VAL A 221 3.28 -18.45 9.37
C VAL A 221 2.33 -18.75 8.21
N THR A 222 2.66 -19.71 7.35
CA THR A 222 1.78 -20.17 6.26
C THR A 222 1.14 -21.51 6.57
N GLY A 223 -0.11 -21.67 6.16
CA GLY A 223 -0.86 -22.91 6.36
C GLY A 223 -1.77 -22.87 7.59
N PRO A 224 -2.47 -23.99 7.86
CA PRO A 224 -3.33 -24.12 9.03
C PRO A 224 -2.51 -24.07 10.32
N LEU A 225 -3.12 -23.55 11.39
CA LEU A 225 -2.47 -23.52 12.70
C LEU A 225 -2.22 -24.92 13.27
N ASP A 226 -3.17 -25.83 13.05
CA ASP A 226 -3.03 -27.25 13.39
C ASP A 226 -2.65 -28.05 12.13
N PRO A 227 -1.42 -28.59 12.04
CA PRO A 227 -1.02 -29.43 10.91
C PRO A 227 -1.86 -30.71 10.73
N ALA A 228 -2.55 -31.16 11.78
CA ALA A 228 -3.44 -32.32 11.73
C ALA A 228 -4.82 -31.99 11.13
N ASP A 229 -5.15 -30.71 10.98
CA ASP A 229 -6.38 -30.22 10.35
C ASP A 229 -6.05 -29.33 9.13
N PRO A 230 -5.84 -29.92 7.94
CA PRO A 230 -5.52 -29.19 6.72
C PRO A 230 -6.57 -28.15 6.32
N ASP A 231 -7.83 -28.37 6.71
CA ASP A 231 -8.96 -27.49 6.46
C ASP A 231 -9.22 -26.52 7.62
N GLY A 232 -8.34 -26.51 8.61
CA GLY A 232 -8.38 -25.63 9.77
C GLY A 232 -8.04 -24.17 9.44
N PRO A 233 -8.29 -23.24 10.37
CA PRO A 233 -7.96 -21.84 10.19
C PRO A 233 -6.44 -21.61 10.20
N SER A 234 -5.98 -20.65 9.40
CA SER A 234 -4.59 -20.20 9.42
C SER A 234 -4.26 -19.44 10.72
N LEU A 235 -2.97 -19.32 11.04
CA LEU A 235 -2.50 -18.49 12.16
C LEU A 235 -3.03 -17.04 12.05
N ALA A 236 -3.11 -16.50 10.84
CA ALA A 236 -3.65 -15.18 10.58
C ALA A 236 -5.12 -15.07 10.96
N VAL A 237 -5.95 -16.02 10.51
CA VAL A 237 -7.39 -16.06 10.82
C VAL A 237 -7.62 -16.17 12.32
N VAL A 238 -6.95 -17.11 12.99
CA VAL A 238 -7.09 -17.28 14.46
C VAL A 238 -6.69 -16.01 15.19
N SER A 239 -5.57 -15.39 14.81
CA SER A 239 -5.08 -14.19 15.48
C SER A 239 -6.01 -12.98 15.28
N VAL A 240 -6.61 -12.82 14.09
CA VAL A 240 -7.59 -11.77 13.82
C VAL A 240 -8.88 -12.01 14.62
N LEU A 241 -9.36 -13.24 14.71
CA LEU A 241 -10.52 -13.57 15.54
C LEU A 241 -10.27 -13.29 17.03
N MET A 242 -9.08 -13.62 17.54
CA MET A 242 -8.69 -13.27 18.91
C MET A 242 -8.67 -11.75 19.14
N LEU A 243 -8.24 -10.96 18.15
CA LEU A 243 -8.31 -9.51 18.23
C LEU A 243 -9.76 -9.01 18.22
N ILE A 244 -10.64 -9.57 17.38
CA ILE A 244 -12.06 -9.21 17.36
C ILE A 244 -12.70 -9.51 18.72
N ASP A 245 -12.59 -10.74 19.22
CA ASP A 245 -13.10 -11.15 20.53
C ASP A 245 -12.52 -10.31 21.68
N GLY A 246 -11.23 -10.04 21.56
CA GLY A 246 -10.48 -9.23 22.49
C GLY A 246 -10.84 -7.75 22.42
N PHE A 247 -11.59 -7.27 21.42
CA PHE A 247 -12.03 -5.89 21.27
C PHE A 247 -13.54 -5.69 21.45
N THR A 248 -14.35 -6.71 21.19
CA THR A 248 -15.81 -6.58 21.13
C THR A 248 -16.54 -7.36 22.22
N GLU A 249 -17.83 -7.08 22.35
CA GLU A 249 -18.83 -7.86 23.05
C GLU A 249 -20.16 -7.80 22.27
N THR A 250 -21.10 -8.69 22.58
CA THR A 250 -22.41 -8.70 21.94
C THR A 250 -23.19 -7.42 22.26
N ASP A 251 -23.94 -6.92 21.28
CA ASP A 251 -25.02 -5.97 21.57
C ASP A 251 -26.12 -6.73 22.34
N ASP A 252 -26.41 -6.24 23.55
CA ASP A 252 -27.49 -6.77 24.41
C ASP A 252 -28.88 -6.33 23.93
#